data_AF-A0A533XZD8-F1
#
_entry.id   AF-A0A533XZD8-F1
#
_cell.length_a   1.000
_cell.length_b   1.000
_cell.length_c   1.000
_cell.angle_alpha   90.00
_cell.angle_beta   90.00
_cell.angle_gamma   90.00
#
_symmetry.space_group_name_H-M   'P 1'
#
loop_
_entity.id
_entity.type
_entity.pdbx_description
1 polymer ?
#
loop_
_entity_poly.entity_id
_entity_poly.type
_entity_poly.pdbx_seq_one_letter_code
_entity_poly.pdbx_strand_id
1 'polypeptide(L)'
;MKYALYFIIGGTVVSLTTYLGSLGKSWLAAFVTTFPALTGLTFILMYLNAGVEPTVPYARNLLYFVIPWLAYVGFYLLTIDRFGFGLALTGAIALFVAVAALSKLVV
;
A
#
# COMPACT_ATOMS: atom_id res chain seq x y z
N MET A 1 23.38 -4.66 5.14
CA MET A 1 22.85 -3.51 5.91
C MET A 1 21.68 -2.81 5.23
N LYS A 2 21.76 -2.44 3.94
CA LYS A 2 20.69 -1.74 3.19
C LYS A 2 19.29 -2.36 3.34
N TYR A 3 19.17 -3.69 3.18
CA TYR A 3 17.90 -4.40 3.33
C TYR A 3 17.38 -4.48 4.78
N ALA A 4 18.28 -4.51 5.77
CA ALA A 4 17.89 -4.50 7.18
C ALA A 4 17.25 -3.16 7.57
N LEU A 5 17.74 -2.05 7.02
CA LEU A 5 17.13 -0.74 7.21
C LEU A 5 15.71 -0.68 6.62
N TYR A 6 15.51 -1.25 5.43
CA TYR A 6 14.17 -1.30 4.81
C TYR A 6 13.19 -2.16 5.60
N PHE A 7 13.68 -3.28 6.14
CA PHE A 7 12.91 -4.11 7.05
C PHE A 7 12.51 -3.37 8.33
N ILE A 8 13.43 -2.63 8.95
CA ILE A 8 13.15 -1.82 10.15
C ILE A 8 12.08 -0.76 9.85
N ILE A 9 12.17 -0.08 8.71
CA ILE A 9 11.19 0.94 8.31
C ILE A 9 9.81 0.30 8.14
N GLY A 10 9.73 -0.81 7.38
CA GLY A 10 8.47 -1.54 7.19
C GLY A 10 7.87 -2.02 8.51
N GLY A 11 8.70 -2.67 9.35
CA GLY A 11 8.28 -3.16 10.67
C GLY A 11 7.81 -2.03 11.59
N THR A 12 8.45 -0.86 11.52
CA THR A 12 8.07 0.32 12.30
C THR A 12 6.70 0.86 11.87
N VAL A 13 6.46 0.98 10.56
CA VAL A 13 5.17 1.44 10.03
C VAL A 13 4.03 0.51 10.46
N VAL A 14 4.23 -0.81 10.33
CA VAL A 14 3.23 -1.81 10.75
C VAL A 14 2.97 -1.75 12.25
N SER A 15 4.03 -1.71 13.06
CA SER A 15 3.93 -1.67 14.52
C SER A 15 3.22 -0.41 15.01
N LEU A 16 3.63 0.77 14.51
CA LEU A 16 3.03 2.05 14.90
C LEU A 16 1.57 2.15 14.46
N THR A 17 1.26 1.71 13.25
CA THR A 17 -0.13 1.67 12.76
C THR A 17 -1.00 0.82 13.69
N THR A 18 -0.52 -0.39 14.02
CA THR A 18 -1.26 -1.34 14.85
C THR A 18 -1.45 -0.79 16.27
N TYR A 19 -0.40 -0.21 16.84
CA TYR A 19 -0.44 0.42 18.17
C TYR A 19 -1.38 1.62 18.22
N LEU A 20 -1.34 2.52 17.23
CA LEU A 20 -2.24 3.66 17.17
C LEU A 20 -3.69 3.23 16.93
N GLY A 21 -3.89 2.21 16.09
CA GLY A 21 -5.20 1.62 15.81
C GLY A 21 -5.81 0.97 17.06
N SER A 22 -5.01 0.24 17.86
CA SER A 22 -5.49 -0.38 19.10
C SER A 22 -5.86 0.64 20.18
N LEU A 23 -5.31 1.87 20.11
CA LEU A 23 -5.70 3.00 20.96
C LEU A 23 -6.92 3.77 20.43
N GLY A 24 -7.59 3.30 19.38
CA GLY A 24 -8.72 3.98 18.74
C GLY A 24 -8.34 5.22 17.91
N LYS A 25 -7.04 5.48 17.70
CA LYS A 25 -6.55 6.64 16.93
C LYS A 25 -6.53 6.33 15.43
N SER A 26 -7.67 5.92 14.89
CA SER A 26 -7.80 5.37 13.52
C SER A 26 -7.28 6.30 12.42
N TRP A 27 -7.48 7.62 12.55
CA TRP A 27 -6.97 8.59 11.58
C TRP A 27 -5.44 8.63 11.56
N LEU A 28 -4.80 8.63 12.73
CA LEU A 28 -3.34 8.62 12.84
C LEU A 28 -2.75 7.28 12.37
N ALA A 29 -3.42 6.17 12.66
CA ALA A 29 -3.03 4.86 12.15
C ALA A 29 -3.06 4.83 10.61
N ALA A 30 -4.12 5.36 10.00
CA ALA A 30 -4.24 5.48 8.55
C ALA A 30 -3.15 6.41 7.96
N PHE A 31 -2.87 7.54 8.61
CA PHE A 31 -1.78 8.43 8.21
C PHE A 31 -0.43 7.73 8.23
N VAL A 32 -0.09 7.01 9.30
CA VAL A 32 1.21 6.31 9.42
C VAL A 32 1.35 5.21 8.36
N THR A 33 0.30 4.44 8.09
CA THR A 33 0.32 3.41 7.04
C THR A 33 0.47 3.99 5.64
N THR A 34 -0.16 5.14 5.38
CA THR A 34 -0.17 5.76 4.05
C THR A 34 0.96 6.77 3.84
N PHE A 35 1.72 7.11 4.88
CA PHE A 35 2.89 7.96 4.78
C PHE A 35 3.88 7.35 3.77
N PRO A 36 4.32 8.08 2.74
CA PRO A 36 5.01 7.52 1.58
C PRO A 36 6.50 7.22 1.85
N ALA A 37 6.83 6.66 3.01
CA ALA A 37 8.20 6.32 3.39
C ALA A 37 8.84 5.34 2.41
N LEU A 38 8.16 4.22 2.12
CA LEU A 38 8.68 3.19 1.22
C LEU A 38 8.79 3.73 -0.22
N THR A 39 7.73 4.35 -0.73
CA THR A 39 7.73 4.92 -2.09
C THR A 39 8.77 6.03 -2.26
N GLY A 40 8.90 6.92 -1.27
CA GLY A 40 9.90 7.99 -1.27
C GLY A 40 11.34 7.45 -1.30
N LEU A 41 11.62 6.42 -0.48
CA LEU A 41 12.91 5.74 -0.54
C LEU A 41 13.15 5.06 -1.88
N THR A 42 12.13 4.40 -2.45
CA THR A 42 12.23 3.80 -3.78
C THR A 42 12.54 4.85 -4.85
N PHE A 43 11.90 6.01 -4.84
CA PHE A 43 12.22 7.09 -5.78
C PHE A 43 13.66 7.57 -5.64
N ILE A 44 14.14 7.81 -4.42
CA ILE A 44 15.53 8.23 -4.16
C ILE A 44 16.49 7.17 -4.71
N LEU A 45 16.26 5.91 -4.40
CA LEU A 45 17.14 4.82 -4.81
C LEU A 45 17.12 4.60 -6.32
N MET A 46 15.95 4.58 -6.95
CA MET A 46 15.85 4.44 -8.41
C MET A 46 16.57 5.58 -9.12
N TYR A 47 16.35 6.82 -8.67
CA TYR A 47 17.01 7.98 -9.24
C TYR A 47 18.55 7.91 -9.08
N LEU A 48 19.04 7.59 -7.88
CA LEU A 48 20.48 7.51 -7.62
C LEU A 48 21.16 6.35 -8.37
N ASN A 49 20.46 5.25 -8.65
CA ASN A 49 21.05 4.08 -9.31
C ASN A 49 20.89 4.08 -10.84
N ALA A 50 19.82 4.70 -11.37
CA ALA A 50 19.46 4.56 -12.78
C ALA A 50 18.86 5.84 -13.40
N GLY A 51 18.84 6.96 -12.67
CA GLY A 51 18.42 8.26 -13.18
C GLY A 51 16.91 8.42 -13.40
N VAL A 52 16.55 9.41 -14.21
CA VAL A 52 15.15 9.82 -14.45
C VAL A 52 14.38 8.79 -15.26
N GLU A 53 15.01 8.19 -16.26
CA GLU A 53 14.38 7.34 -17.27
C GLU A 53 13.56 6.17 -16.68
N PRO A 54 14.05 5.39 -15.69
CA PRO A 54 13.23 4.36 -15.05
C PRO A 54 12.37 4.89 -13.89
N THR A 55 12.72 6.04 -13.31
CA THR A 55 12.03 6.59 -12.14
C THR A 55 10.67 7.19 -12.51
N VAL A 56 10.58 7.90 -13.63
CA VAL A 56 9.34 8.56 -14.08
C VAL A 56 8.25 7.55 -14.47
N PRO A 57 8.52 6.50 -15.29
CA PRO A 57 7.54 5.46 -15.59
C PRO A 57 7.07 4.72 -14.33
N TYR A 58 7.97 4.45 -13.37
CA TYR A 58 7.57 3.87 -12.09
C TYR A 58 6.60 4.77 -11.33
N ALA A 59 6.89 6.07 -11.21
CA ALA A 59 5.99 7.04 -10.58
C ALA A 59 4.61 7.10 -11.27
N ARG A 60 4.60 7.11 -12.60
CA ARG A 60 3.36 7.11 -13.40
C ARG A 60 2.56 5.84 -13.18
N ASN A 61 3.22 4.68 -13.22
CA ASN A 61 2.58 3.39 -13.02
C ASN A 61 1.95 3.28 -11.64
N LEU A 62 2.59 3.85 -10.61
CA LEU A 62 2.07 3.85 -9.24
C LEU A 62 0.68 4.51 -9.12
N LEU A 63 0.39 5.54 -9.94
CA LEU A 63 -0.91 6.22 -9.92
C LEU A 63 -2.07 5.30 -10.30
N TYR A 64 -1.84 4.32 -11.18
CA TYR A 64 -2.87 3.37 -11.58
C TYR A 64 -3.25 2.38 -10.46
N PHE A 65 -2.43 2.25 -9.41
CA PHE A 65 -2.72 1.39 -8.27
C PHE A 65 -3.66 2.04 -7.24
N VAL A 66 -3.99 3.33 -7.38
CA VAL A 66 -4.98 4.01 -6.53
C VAL A 66 -6.36 3.38 -6.68
N ILE A 67 -6.76 3.02 -7.90
CA ILE A 67 -8.08 2.41 -8.17
C ILE A 67 -8.19 0.99 -7.55
N PRO A 68 -7.24 0.06 -7.77
CA PRO A 68 -7.20 -1.20 -7.03
C PRO A 68 -7.20 -1.04 -5.51
N TRP A 69 -6.48 -0.04 -4.98
CA TRP A 69 -6.44 0.23 -3.55
C TRP A 69 -7.79 0.68 -3.00
N LEU A 70 -8.51 1.57 -3.69
CA LEU A 70 -9.86 1.98 -3.31
C LEU A 70 -10.83 0.81 -3.36
N ALA A 71 -10.73 -0.05 -4.37
CA ALA A 71 -11.56 -1.26 -4.49
C ALA A 71 -11.30 -2.22 -3.30
N TYR A 72 -10.04 -2.45 -2.96
CA TYR A 72 -9.62 -3.23 -1.80
C TYR A 72 -10.22 -2.71 -0.49
N VAL A 73 -9.99 -1.44 -0.15
CA VAL A 73 -10.47 -0.85 1.10
C VAL A 73 -12.00 -0.80 1.13
N GLY A 74 -12.63 -0.39 0.03
CA GLY A 74 -14.09 -0.32 -0.07
C GLY A 74 -14.75 -1.68 0.11
N PHE A 75 -14.22 -2.73 -0.54
CA PHE A 75 -14.72 -4.09 -0.36
C PHE A 75 -14.57 -4.57 1.09
N TYR A 76 -13.41 -4.35 1.70
CA TYR A 76 -13.18 -4.73 3.09
C TYR A 76 -14.19 -4.05 4.04
N LEU A 77 -14.39 -2.73 3.90
CA LEU A 77 -15.36 -1.98 4.70
C LEU A 77 -16.79 -2.49 4.55
N LEU A 78 -17.20 -2.87 3.34
CA LEU A 78 -18.57 -3.32 3.07
C LEU A 78 -18.85 -4.75 3.52
N THR A 79 -17.80 -5.56 3.71
CA THR A 79 -17.94 -7.01 3.93
C THR A 79 -17.50 -7.48 5.30
N ILE A 80 -16.66 -6.72 6.02
CA ILE A 80 -16.09 -7.15 7.30
C ILE A 80 -17.15 -7.52 8.35
N ASP A 81 -18.19 -6.70 8.50
CA ASP A 81 -19.27 -6.94 9.47
C ASP A 81 -20.23 -8.08 9.04
N ARG A 82 -20.21 -8.47 7.76
CA ARG A 82 -21.15 -9.46 7.19
C ARG A 82 -20.57 -10.85 7.03
N PHE A 83 -19.30 -10.92 6.62
CA PHE A 83 -18.62 -12.18 6.29
C PHE A 83 -17.47 -12.51 7.26
N GLY A 84 -17.17 -11.61 8.19
CA GLY A 84 -16.07 -11.75 9.13
C GLY A 84 -14.69 -11.51 8.51
N PHE A 85 -13.66 -11.49 9.36
CA PHE A 85 -12.31 -11.04 9.00
C PHE A 85 -11.67 -11.83 7.86
N GLY A 86 -11.68 -13.16 7.93
CA GLY A 86 -10.98 -14.00 6.96
C GLY A 86 -11.50 -13.83 5.54
N LEU A 87 -12.82 -13.90 5.34
CA LEU A 87 -13.44 -13.76 4.02
C LEU A 87 -13.35 -12.32 3.50
N ALA A 88 -13.55 -11.31 4.36
CA ALA A 88 -13.42 -9.92 3.95
C ALA A 88 -12.00 -9.58 3.48
N LEU A 89 -10.98 -10.02 4.22
CA LEU A 89 -9.57 -9.76 3.87
C LEU A 89 -9.15 -10.50 2.59
N THR A 90 -9.46 -11.80 2.49
CA THR A 90 -9.09 -12.59 1.30
C THR A 90 -9.81 -12.08 0.05
N GLY A 91 -11.10 -11.76 0.15
CA GLY A 91 -11.87 -11.16 -0.94
C GLY A 91 -11.33 -9.79 -1.35
N ALA A 92 -10.97 -8.93 -0.39
CA ALA A 92 -10.38 -7.62 -0.67
C ALA A 92 -9.06 -7.77 -1.44
N ILE A 93 -8.17 -8.67 -1.00
CA ILE A 93 -6.89 -8.93 -1.67
C ILE A 93 -7.11 -9.47 -3.09
N ALA A 94 -8.04 -10.41 -3.26
CA ALA A 94 -8.38 -10.94 -4.58
C ALA A 94 -8.90 -9.83 -5.51
N LEU A 95 -9.74 -8.94 -4.99
CA LEU A 95 -10.25 -7.80 -5.74
C LEU A 95 -9.14 -6.81 -6.12
N PHE A 96 -8.21 -6.53 -5.21
CA PHE A 96 -7.03 -5.70 -5.52
C PHE A 96 -6.27 -6.26 -6.73
N VAL A 97 -5.93 -7.56 -6.70
CA VAL A 97 -5.17 -8.22 -7.77
C VAL A 97 -5.96 -8.21 -9.08
N ALA A 98 -7.26 -8.50 -9.04
CA ALA A 98 -8.12 -8.49 -10.22
C ALA A 98 -8.19 -7.08 -10.86
N VAL A 99 -8.44 -6.05 -10.06
CA VAL A 99 -8.53 -4.66 -10.56
C VAL A 99 -7.17 -4.16 -11.05
N ALA A 100 -6.07 -4.54 -10.39
CA ALA A 100 -4.71 -4.21 -10.85
C ALA A 100 -4.33 -4.92 -12.16
N ALA A 101 -4.78 -6.16 -12.34
CA ALA A 101 -4.59 -6.88 -13.61
C ALA A 101 -5.40 -6.23 -14.74
N LEU A 102 -6.63 -5.80 -14.45
CA LEU A 102 -7.49 -5.11 -15.41
C LEU A 102 -6.98 -3.71 -15.75
N SER A 103 -6.40 -2.97 -14.79
CA SER A 103 -5.88 -1.63 -15.05
C SER A 103 -4.73 -1.65 -16.07
N LYS A 104 -3.95 -2.73 -16.14
CA LYS A 104 -2.93 -2.94 -17.17
C LYS A 104 -3.50 -2.99 -18.60
N LEU A 105 -4.78 -3.29 -18.78
CA LEU A 105 -5.42 -3.29 -20.11
C LEU A 105 -5.71 -1.88 -20.64
N VAL A 106 -5.65 -0.87 -19.77
CA VAL A 106 -6.01 0.52 -20.06
C VAL A 106 -4.76 1.42 -20.21
N VAL A 107 -3.58 0.90 -19.86
CA VAL A 107 -2.29 1.61 -19.83
C VAL A 107 -1.35 1.02 -20.86
#